data_AF-A0AAD9GPK4-F1
#
_entry.id   AF-A0AAD9GPK4-F1
#
_cell.length_a   1.000
_cell.length_b   1.000
_cell.length_c   1.000
_cell.angle_alpha   90.00
_cell.angle_beta   90.00
_cell.angle_gamma   90.00
#
_symmetry.space_group_name_H-M   'P 1'
#
loop_
_entity.id
_entity.type
_entity.pdbx_description
1 polymer ?
#
loop_
_entity_poly.entity_id
_entity_poly.type
_entity_poly.pdbx_seq_one_letter_code
_entity_poly.pdbx_strand_id
1 'polypeptide(L)'
;MAATEHSPLLQGRSSPQSSRPPLRRALYVIVPLGLVAIATICILLASDGANSSSSSPSSSSGIATTEAPVEIQLTDGELLTMRPPFEEKLHPIPPKLVRRSGFGRSLPTNEFWSNLLVADSHGLNAGGGEVTLSPYTVRSLPKRLEISYGDSRRVTTKDSITEYFNVDASFTAYSHKALANNDTPSALLGDGNSTSRNVVDFDVLSVLLQYYYGEDKKWMKVPMVRGSPYITVEYQNVLPVLEFNATVLAVNGQQVQDTDSLAKWNELQTWTSNRFELDLEVYGAGESAHGTGKSLQKWILYFDKERTLQLQFANEKDYRLYNWRGELTTPTNVRLVDTDFYSGTARLAIVPHGASQAAVDALDKGAPIYPVGSSITTDVNAATASFSFCWKTKRFPDLGEPNLKSTSTAELLMLANPHHAATFKPGSDAFHVLGQFGHRTLKSNMTAVLGSCWEMQETLPTASFQEENVQIQPQYLEAIKVALANDSNYTPGADDPYYFGKEIGRQARLVLIADKLGEKELRDDILNKLEEWLTPWMLGQNSDHFVYDRSWGGLCSLNGLKGVFWMTDFGNGWYNDHVRITLV
;
A
#
# COMPACT_ATOMS: atom_id res chain seq x y z
N MET A 1 -0.53 -33.64 -23.60
CA MET A 1 0.60 -34.42 -23.06
C MET A 1 0.97 -33.80 -21.74
N ALA A 2 0.74 -34.52 -20.64
CA ALA A 2 0.93 -34.03 -19.29
C ALA A 2 2.42 -34.03 -18.93
N ALA A 3 2.95 -32.88 -18.50
CA ALA A 3 4.26 -32.77 -17.89
C ALA A 3 4.05 -32.56 -16.38
N THR A 4 4.49 -33.55 -15.60
CA THR A 4 4.50 -33.57 -14.15
C THR A 4 5.68 -32.74 -13.63
N GLU A 5 5.40 -31.66 -12.88
CA GLU A 5 6.44 -30.94 -12.12
C GLU A 5 6.74 -31.67 -10.81
N HIS A 6 7.98 -32.11 -10.64
CA HIS A 6 8.49 -32.69 -9.41
C HIS A 6 9.00 -31.58 -8.47
N SER A 7 8.46 -31.54 -7.25
CA SER A 7 8.89 -30.66 -6.16
C SER A 7 10.32 -30.99 -5.70
N PRO A 8 11.25 -30.03 -5.58
CA PRO A 8 12.64 -30.26 -5.18
C PRO A 8 12.86 -30.33 -3.66
N LEU A 9 11.82 -30.46 -2.83
CA LEU A 9 11.95 -30.39 -1.37
C LEU A 9 12.43 -31.68 -0.68
N LEU A 10 12.83 -32.70 -1.43
CA LEU A 10 13.35 -33.95 -0.86
C LEU A 10 14.54 -34.47 -1.67
N GLN A 11 15.77 -34.11 -1.27
CA GLN A 11 16.89 -35.05 -1.11
C GLN A 11 18.18 -34.39 -0.61
N GLY A 12 18.81 -35.05 0.37
CA GLY A 12 20.26 -35.29 0.41
C GLY A 12 21.16 -34.16 0.93
N ARG A 13 21.48 -34.20 2.23
CA ARG A 13 22.64 -33.50 2.83
C ARG A 13 23.95 -33.90 2.14
N SER A 14 24.69 -32.92 1.64
CA SER A 14 26.16 -32.95 1.61
C SER A 14 26.72 -31.51 1.68
N SER A 15 27.49 -31.23 2.72
CA SER A 15 28.21 -29.96 2.90
C SER A 15 29.38 -29.83 1.92
N PRO A 16 29.79 -28.61 1.58
CA PRO A 16 31.12 -28.19 2.05
C PRO A 16 31.21 -26.74 2.55
N GLN A 17 32.27 -26.53 3.33
CA GLN A 17 32.69 -25.32 4.04
C GLN A 17 32.55 -24.00 3.25
N SER A 18 32.03 -22.98 3.95
CA SER A 18 32.10 -21.57 3.53
C SER A 18 32.74 -20.72 4.64
N SER A 19 33.67 -19.88 4.21
CA SER A 19 34.59 -19.04 4.98
C SER A 19 33.90 -17.83 5.63
N ARG A 20 34.36 -17.46 6.84
CA ARG A 20 33.88 -16.30 7.61
C ARG A 20 34.26 -14.96 6.94
N PRO A 21 33.38 -13.94 6.89
CA PRO A 21 33.74 -12.59 6.46
C PRO A 21 34.39 -11.76 7.60
N PRO A 22 35.18 -10.71 7.28
CA PRO A 22 36.10 -10.09 8.24
C PRO A 22 35.46 -9.05 9.19
N LEU A 23 36.04 -8.97 10.39
CA LEU A 23 35.74 -8.16 11.58
C LEU A 23 35.58 -6.62 11.41
N ARG A 24 35.59 -6.07 10.19
CA ARG A 24 35.55 -4.60 9.98
C ARG A 24 34.15 -3.98 10.08
N ARG A 25 33.06 -4.74 9.97
CA ARG A 25 31.69 -4.21 10.12
C ARG A 25 31.21 -4.10 11.58
N ALA A 26 31.83 -4.81 12.52
CA ALA A 26 31.46 -4.74 13.93
C ALA A 26 31.89 -3.42 14.61
N LEU A 27 32.97 -2.79 14.14
CA LEU A 27 33.51 -1.55 14.71
C LEU A 27 32.62 -0.32 14.47
N TYR A 28 31.82 -0.28 13.40
CA TYR A 28 30.92 0.85 13.11
C TYR A 28 29.64 0.86 13.97
N VAL A 29 29.30 -0.26 14.59
CA VAL A 29 28.10 -0.39 15.44
C VAL A 29 28.46 -0.29 16.93
N ILE A 30 29.61 -0.83 17.33
CA ILE A 30 30.01 -0.92 18.74
C ILE A 30 30.49 0.43 19.28
N VAL A 31 31.17 1.26 18.48
CA VAL A 31 31.73 2.54 18.95
C VAL A 31 30.65 3.59 19.27
N PRO A 32 29.58 3.79 18.46
CA PRO A 32 28.49 4.70 18.82
C PRO A 32 27.70 4.24 20.05
N LEU A 33 27.46 2.93 20.20
CA LEU A 33 26.75 2.36 21.35
C LEU A 33 27.51 2.56 22.67
N GLY A 34 28.85 2.46 22.64
CA GLY A 34 29.70 2.73 23.81
C GLY A 34 29.66 4.20 24.25
N LEU A 35 29.60 5.13 23.30
CA LEU A 35 29.53 6.57 23.61
C LEU A 35 28.17 6.99 24.20
N VAL A 36 27.08 6.38 23.75
CA VAL A 36 25.74 6.63 24.30
C VAL A 36 25.64 6.10 25.73
N ALA A 37 26.15 4.90 26.01
CA ALA A 37 26.13 4.32 27.36
C ALA A 37 26.92 5.17 28.38
N ILE A 38 28.07 5.72 27.98
CA ILE A 38 28.87 6.60 28.85
C ILE A 38 28.14 7.91 29.14
N ALA A 39 27.47 8.51 28.13
CA ALA A 39 26.69 9.72 28.32
C ALA A 39 25.51 9.51 29.29
N THR A 40 24.81 8.38 29.21
CA THR A 40 23.68 8.05 30.10
C THR A 40 24.14 7.84 31.54
N ILE A 41 25.29 7.20 31.75
CA ILE A 41 25.88 7.01 33.08
C ILE A 41 26.32 8.35 33.70
N CYS A 42 26.89 9.26 32.90
CA CYS A 42 27.26 10.60 33.39
C CYS A 42 26.04 11.45 33.78
N ILE A 43 24.89 11.26 33.13
CA ILE A 43 23.64 11.97 33.46
C ILE A 43 23.01 11.41 34.74
N LEU A 44 23.03 10.08 34.93
CA LEU A 44 22.50 9.43 36.14
C LEU A 44 23.33 9.73 37.39
N LEU A 45 24.65 9.86 37.25
CA LEU A 45 25.54 10.23 38.36
C LEU A 45 25.46 11.74 38.73
N ALA A 46 24.87 12.57 37.87
CA ALA A 46 24.70 14.00 38.11
C ALA A 46 23.37 14.35 38.81
N SER A 47 22.44 13.40 38.96
CA SER A 47 21.11 13.64 39.54
C SER A 47 20.95 13.29 41.02
N ASP A 48 21.97 12.75 41.69
CA ASP A 48 21.91 12.44 43.12
C ASP A 48 22.32 13.63 43.99
N GLY A 49 21.31 14.42 44.38
CA GLY A 49 21.50 15.46 45.39
C GLY A 49 20.21 16.16 45.82
N ALA A 50 19.41 15.53 46.69
CA ALA A 50 18.67 16.20 47.79
C ALA A 50 17.88 15.20 48.66
N ASN A 51 17.97 15.40 49.97
CA ASN A 51 17.50 14.55 51.07
C ASN A 51 16.13 14.97 51.66
N SER A 52 15.53 14.04 52.42
CA SER A 52 14.54 14.18 53.52
C SER A 52 13.05 14.35 53.15
N SER A 53 12.04 13.82 53.86
CA SER A 53 11.92 13.23 55.21
C SER A 53 10.65 12.35 55.34
N SER A 54 10.66 11.47 56.32
CA SER A 54 9.64 10.50 56.74
C SER A 54 8.26 11.04 57.19
N SER A 55 7.20 10.28 56.93
CA SER A 55 6.10 10.02 57.90
C SER A 55 5.24 8.83 57.45
N SER A 56 5.12 7.81 58.32
CA SER A 56 4.12 6.73 58.22
C SER A 56 2.74 7.22 58.67
N PRO A 57 1.63 6.59 58.22
CA PRO A 57 0.82 5.89 59.22
C PRO A 57 0.13 4.58 58.74
N SER A 58 0.07 3.66 59.71
CA SER A 58 -0.94 2.64 60.03
C SER A 58 -1.82 1.99 58.95
N SER A 59 -1.74 0.66 58.94
CA SER A 59 -2.69 -0.32 58.40
C SER A 59 -4.13 -0.17 58.90
N SER A 60 -5.09 -0.25 57.98
CA SER A 60 -6.43 -0.76 58.25
C SER A 60 -6.87 -1.69 57.12
N SER A 61 -6.94 -2.99 57.45
CA SER A 61 -7.56 -4.05 56.66
C SER A 61 -9.06 -3.79 56.55
N GLY A 62 -9.54 -3.48 55.35
CA GLY A 62 -10.95 -3.48 54.99
C GLY A 62 -11.11 -4.27 53.70
N ILE A 63 -11.64 -5.48 53.79
CA ILE A 63 -12.10 -6.26 52.64
C ILE A 63 -13.32 -5.51 52.12
N ALA A 64 -13.14 -4.71 51.07
CA ALA A 64 -14.24 -4.15 50.31
C ALA A 64 -14.65 -5.21 49.27
N THR A 65 -15.85 -5.76 49.44
CA THR A 65 -16.54 -6.49 48.37
C THR A 65 -16.77 -5.52 47.22
N THR A 66 -15.97 -5.65 46.17
CA THR A 66 -16.16 -4.96 44.91
C THR A 66 -17.44 -5.50 44.28
N GLU A 67 -18.50 -4.68 44.29
CA GLU A 67 -19.64 -4.89 43.40
C GLU A 67 -19.11 -4.97 41.97
N ALA A 68 -19.59 -5.96 41.21
CA ALA A 68 -19.24 -6.10 39.79
C ALA A 68 -19.53 -4.76 39.09
N PRO A 69 -18.60 -4.25 38.25
CA PRO A 69 -18.81 -2.99 37.55
C PRO A 69 -20.11 -3.06 36.75
N VAL A 70 -20.89 -1.98 36.82
CA VAL A 70 -22.13 -1.83 36.05
C VAL A 70 -21.81 -2.12 34.58
N GLU A 71 -22.39 -3.19 34.05
CA GLU A 71 -22.20 -3.61 32.67
C GLU A 71 -22.92 -2.61 31.76
N ILE A 72 -22.19 -1.59 31.30
CA ILE A 72 -22.71 -0.63 30.32
C ILE A 72 -22.81 -1.39 28.99
N GLN A 73 -24.02 -1.81 28.63
CA GLN A 73 -24.27 -2.40 27.31
C GLN A 73 -24.24 -1.29 26.25
N LEU A 74 -23.06 -1.04 25.72
CA LEU A 74 -22.85 -0.22 24.55
C LEU A 74 -23.14 -1.05 23.30
N THR A 75 -23.82 -0.46 22.33
CA THR A 75 -23.95 -1.06 21.00
C THR A 75 -22.60 -1.00 20.26
N ASP A 76 -22.39 -1.89 19.29
CA ASP A 76 -21.19 -1.86 18.44
C ASP A 76 -20.99 -0.49 17.77
N GLY A 77 -22.10 0.17 17.38
CA GLY A 77 -22.05 1.52 16.79
C GLY A 77 -21.59 2.59 17.79
N GLU A 78 -21.94 2.46 19.06
CA GLU A 78 -21.44 3.35 20.12
C GLU A 78 -19.97 3.07 20.41
N LEU A 79 -19.56 1.81 20.53
CA LEU A 79 -18.16 1.42 20.73
C LEU A 79 -17.26 1.92 19.60
N LEU A 80 -17.73 1.87 18.36
CA LEU A 80 -16.98 2.34 17.20
C LEU A 80 -16.86 3.86 17.12
N THR A 81 -17.75 4.62 17.76
CA THR A 81 -17.72 6.10 17.72
C THR A 81 -17.15 6.73 19.00
N MET A 82 -16.93 5.91 20.03
CA MET A 82 -16.35 6.35 21.29
C MET A 82 -14.88 6.74 21.11
N ARG A 83 -14.54 7.90 21.66
CA ARG A 83 -13.15 8.31 21.78
C ARG A 83 -12.44 7.35 22.76
N PRO A 84 -11.30 6.75 22.37
CA PRO A 84 -10.59 5.83 23.25
C PRO A 84 -10.16 6.50 24.57
N PRO A 85 -10.30 5.84 25.72
CA PRO A 85 -9.99 6.40 27.04
C PRO A 85 -8.49 6.40 27.37
N PHE A 86 -7.64 6.70 26.38
CA PHE A 86 -6.18 6.74 26.51
C PHE A 86 -5.68 8.18 26.47
N GLU A 87 -4.48 8.44 27.00
CA GLU A 87 -3.86 9.77 26.92
C GLU A 87 -3.71 10.20 25.46
N GLU A 88 -4.14 11.42 25.13
CA GLU A 88 -4.04 11.94 23.77
C GLU A 88 -2.65 12.51 23.49
N LYS A 89 -2.06 12.11 22.35
CA LYS A 89 -0.80 12.65 21.84
C LYS A 89 -0.95 13.11 20.38
N LEU A 90 0.07 13.80 19.88
CA LEU A 90 0.20 14.12 18.47
C LEU A 90 1.40 13.38 17.91
N HIS A 91 1.20 12.64 16.82
CA HIS A 91 2.30 12.01 16.10
C HIS A 91 3.29 13.05 15.59
N PRO A 92 4.61 12.81 15.71
CA PRO A 92 5.65 13.71 15.19
C PRO A 92 5.62 13.90 13.67
N ILE A 93 4.90 13.04 12.95
CA ILE A 93 4.83 13.05 11.49
C ILE A 93 3.36 13.08 11.13
N PRO A 94 2.78 14.28 10.92
CA PRO A 94 1.40 14.38 10.51
C PRO A 94 1.25 13.92 9.04
N PRO A 95 0.06 13.40 8.68
CA PRO A 95 -0.22 12.99 7.32
C PRO A 95 -0.09 14.18 6.34
N LYS A 96 0.49 13.90 5.19
CA LYS A 96 0.75 14.84 4.09
C LYS A 96 -0.28 14.64 2.97
N LEU A 97 -0.34 15.61 2.06
CA LEU A 97 -1.22 15.61 0.89
C LEU A 97 -2.70 15.31 1.21
N VAL A 98 -3.17 15.71 2.39
CA VAL A 98 -4.56 15.48 2.80
C VAL A 98 -5.06 16.68 3.59
N ARG A 99 -6.32 17.08 3.35
CA ARG A 99 -6.99 18.11 4.14
C ARG A 99 -7.80 17.42 5.22
N ARG A 100 -7.23 17.31 6.42
CA ARG A 100 -7.81 16.48 7.48
C ARG A 100 -9.23 16.85 7.88
N SER A 101 -9.57 18.15 7.92
CA SER A 101 -10.94 18.60 8.19
C SER A 101 -11.95 18.15 7.14
N GLY A 102 -11.51 17.71 5.97
CA GLY A 102 -12.35 17.12 4.93
C GLY A 102 -12.73 15.66 5.19
N PHE A 103 -12.11 15.01 6.18
CA PHE A 103 -12.40 13.62 6.54
C PHE A 103 -12.96 13.58 7.97
N GLY A 104 -14.19 13.07 8.12
CA GLY A 104 -14.84 12.89 9.42
C GLY A 104 -14.44 11.61 10.16
N ARG A 105 -13.29 11.01 9.80
CA ARG A 105 -12.81 9.72 10.30
C ARG A 105 -11.29 9.71 10.42
N SER A 106 -10.75 8.70 11.10
CA SER A 106 -9.31 8.44 11.14
C SER A 106 -8.72 8.23 9.74
N LEU A 107 -7.47 8.63 9.56
CA LEU A 107 -6.76 8.41 8.31
C LEU A 107 -6.10 7.02 8.35
N PRO A 108 -6.26 6.22 7.29
CA PRO A 108 -5.82 4.85 7.34
C PRO A 108 -4.29 4.77 7.24
N THR A 109 -3.72 3.90 8.05
CA THR A 109 -2.33 3.49 8.00
C THR A 109 -2.25 2.09 7.37
N ASN A 110 -1.06 1.68 6.91
CA ASN A 110 -0.83 0.35 6.33
C ASN A 110 -1.68 0.02 5.08
N GLU A 111 -2.32 1.01 4.47
CA GLU A 111 -2.99 0.85 3.18
C GLU A 111 -1.98 0.85 2.03
N PHE A 112 -2.33 0.20 0.92
CA PHE A 112 -1.44 0.08 -0.24
C PHE A 112 -0.99 1.44 -0.83
N TRP A 113 -1.74 2.51 -0.55
CA TRP A 113 -1.49 3.87 -1.01
C TRP A 113 -1.01 4.82 0.10
N SER A 114 -0.77 4.34 1.32
CA SER A 114 -0.32 5.15 2.47
C SER A 114 0.96 5.96 2.19
N ASN A 115 1.79 5.51 1.22
CA ASN A 115 2.92 6.26 0.68
C ASN A 115 2.55 7.66 0.15
N LEU A 116 1.30 7.92 -0.22
CA LEU A 116 0.82 9.25 -0.59
C LEU A 116 0.75 10.23 0.60
N LEU A 117 0.61 9.72 1.82
CA LEU A 117 0.41 10.51 3.03
C LEU A 117 1.71 10.76 3.81
N VAL A 118 2.84 10.26 3.36
CA VAL A 118 4.14 10.42 4.04
C VAL A 118 5.18 11.01 3.10
N ALA A 119 6.31 11.46 3.66
CA ALA A 119 7.46 11.91 2.90
C ALA A 119 8.63 10.94 3.08
N ASP A 120 9.66 11.12 2.26
CA ASP A 120 10.93 10.43 2.44
C ASP A 120 11.65 10.87 3.73
N SER A 121 12.77 10.24 4.06
CA SER A 121 13.48 10.45 5.33
C SER A 121 13.95 11.89 5.59
N HIS A 122 14.06 12.72 4.54
CA HIS A 122 14.44 14.13 4.64
C HIS A 122 13.23 15.08 4.52
N GLY A 123 12.01 14.55 4.36
CA GLY A 123 10.77 15.30 4.35
C GLY A 123 10.47 16.08 3.06
N LEU A 124 11.28 15.91 2.02
CA LEU A 124 11.22 16.71 0.78
C LEU A 124 10.24 16.13 -0.23
N ASN A 125 10.13 14.80 -0.29
CA ASN A 125 9.39 14.09 -1.33
C ASN A 125 8.06 13.56 -0.82
N ALA A 126 7.23 14.44 -0.25
CA ALA A 126 5.89 14.10 0.24
C ALA A 126 5.05 13.45 -0.86
N GLY A 127 4.53 12.24 -0.62
CA GLY A 127 3.77 11.42 -1.57
C GLY A 127 4.60 10.73 -2.65
N GLY A 128 5.93 10.86 -2.61
CA GLY A 128 6.85 10.32 -3.61
C GLY A 128 7.18 8.84 -3.44
N GLY A 129 6.58 8.14 -2.46
CA GLY A 129 6.68 6.70 -2.35
C GLY A 129 5.90 5.98 -3.46
N GLU A 130 6.39 4.82 -3.87
CA GLU A 130 5.78 4.00 -4.93
C GLU A 130 4.51 3.31 -4.42
N VAL A 131 3.47 3.25 -5.26
CA VAL A 131 2.17 2.63 -4.95
C VAL A 131 1.85 1.58 -5.99
N THR A 132 1.77 0.31 -5.60
CA THR A 132 1.45 -0.78 -6.53
C THR A 132 -0.05 -1.00 -6.63
N LEU A 133 -0.61 -0.74 -7.81
CA LEU A 133 -2.02 -0.97 -8.15
C LEU A 133 -2.27 -2.36 -8.75
N SER A 134 -1.22 -2.92 -9.38
CA SER A 134 -1.25 -4.12 -10.23
C SER A 134 -2.23 -4.00 -11.42
N PRO A 135 -1.73 -4.03 -12.67
CA PRO A 135 -0.36 -4.42 -13.06
C PRO A 135 0.66 -3.26 -12.98
N TYR A 136 0.22 -2.05 -12.67
CA TYR A 136 1.09 -0.87 -12.60
C TYR A 136 1.60 -0.61 -11.19
N THR A 137 2.79 -0.02 -11.12
CA THR A 137 3.24 0.74 -9.95
C THR A 137 3.30 2.21 -10.34
N VAL A 138 2.77 3.09 -9.49
CA VAL A 138 2.70 4.52 -9.74
C VAL A 138 3.48 5.30 -8.68
N ARG A 139 3.92 6.50 -9.02
CA ARG A 139 4.54 7.44 -8.07
C ARG A 139 4.01 8.84 -8.29
N SER A 140 3.69 9.54 -7.20
CA SER A 140 3.10 10.88 -7.24
C SER A 140 4.16 11.94 -6.99
N LEU A 141 4.56 12.66 -8.04
CA LEU A 141 5.45 13.83 -7.92
C LEU A 141 4.63 15.13 -7.91
N PRO A 142 5.18 16.29 -7.49
CA PRO A 142 4.42 17.53 -7.41
C PRO A 142 3.72 17.95 -8.72
N LYS A 143 4.32 17.61 -9.86
CA LYS A 143 3.89 18.09 -11.19
C LYS A 143 3.34 17.00 -12.10
N ARG A 144 3.49 15.72 -11.76
CA ARG A 144 3.08 14.61 -12.61
C ARG A 144 2.82 13.34 -11.81
N LEU A 145 1.99 12.46 -12.37
CA LEU A 145 1.85 11.09 -11.96
C LEU A 145 2.70 10.19 -12.85
N GLU A 146 3.66 9.49 -12.26
CA GLU A 146 4.54 8.57 -12.97
C GLU A 146 4.01 7.14 -12.91
N ILE A 147 4.20 6.40 -14.01
CA ILE A 147 3.68 5.05 -14.21
C ILE A 147 4.84 4.15 -14.63
N SER A 148 4.94 3.00 -13.97
CA SER A 148 5.94 1.96 -14.21
C SER A 148 5.23 0.62 -14.41
N TYR A 149 5.55 -0.08 -15.50
CA TYR A 149 5.20 -1.48 -15.73
C TYR A 149 6.38 -2.41 -15.42
N GLY A 150 6.35 -3.03 -14.24
CA GLY A 150 7.48 -3.79 -13.69
C GLY A 150 7.86 -5.06 -14.47
N ASP A 151 6.94 -5.63 -15.25
CA ASP A 151 7.20 -6.89 -15.97
C ASP A 151 8.33 -6.77 -17.01
N SER A 152 8.50 -5.59 -17.63
CA SER A 152 9.60 -5.31 -18.56
C SER A 152 10.98 -5.21 -17.88
N ARG A 153 11.01 -5.18 -16.54
CA ARG A 153 12.21 -4.95 -15.72
C ARG A 153 12.37 -5.98 -14.60
N ARG A 154 11.66 -7.10 -14.67
CA ARG A 154 11.77 -8.16 -13.67
C ARG A 154 13.11 -8.88 -13.81
N VAL A 155 13.88 -8.88 -12.73
CA VAL A 155 15.13 -9.62 -12.63
C VAL A 155 14.92 -10.80 -11.69
N THR A 156 15.09 -12.00 -12.23
CA THR A 156 15.00 -13.25 -11.48
C THR A 156 16.41 -13.79 -11.26
N THR A 157 16.77 -14.00 -10.00
CA THR A 157 17.95 -14.75 -9.60
C THR A 157 17.53 -16.03 -8.89
N LYS A 158 18.48 -16.87 -8.51
CA LYS A 158 18.20 -18.05 -7.68
C LYS A 158 17.56 -17.69 -6.33
N ASP A 159 17.88 -16.52 -5.80
CA ASP A 159 17.55 -16.13 -4.42
C ASP A 159 16.44 -15.07 -4.33
N SER A 160 16.11 -14.40 -5.44
CA SER A 160 15.16 -13.29 -5.42
C SER A 160 14.49 -13.05 -6.77
N ILE A 161 13.26 -12.53 -6.73
CA ILE A 161 12.59 -11.89 -7.86
C ILE A 161 12.45 -10.41 -7.51
N THR A 162 13.05 -9.54 -8.32
CA THR A 162 13.03 -8.09 -8.09
C THR A 162 12.37 -7.38 -9.26
N GLU A 163 11.44 -6.48 -8.97
CA GLU A 163 10.87 -5.54 -9.94
C GLU A 163 11.36 -4.13 -9.61
N TYR A 164 11.98 -3.47 -10.58
CA TYR A 164 12.50 -2.11 -10.41
C TYR A 164 11.51 -1.09 -10.95
N PHE A 165 11.21 -0.08 -10.13
CA PHE A 165 10.50 1.09 -10.61
C PHE A 165 11.40 1.88 -11.57
N ASN A 166 10.90 2.08 -12.79
CA ASN A 166 11.42 3.04 -13.74
C ASN A 166 10.23 3.61 -14.49
N VAL A 167 10.22 4.92 -14.70
CA VAL A 167 9.10 5.59 -15.36
C VAL A 167 9.06 5.13 -16.80
N ASP A 168 7.90 4.63 -17.24
CA ASP A 168 7.65 4.34 -18.65
C ASP A 168 6.83 5.49 -19.26
N ALA A 169 5.77 5.89 -18.55
CA ALA A 169 4.86 6.97 -18.94
C ALA A 169 4.51 7.84 -17.73
N SER A 170 4.12 9.10 -17.96
CA SER A 170 3.60 9.99 -16.92
C SER A 170 2.49 10.89 -17.42
N PHE A 171 1.46 11.10 -16.59
CA PHE A 171 0.42 12.09 -16.83
C PHE A 171 0.75 13.41 -16.15
N THR A 172 0.67 14.50 -16.90
CA THR A 172 0.73 15.88 -16.40
C THR A 172 -0.22 16.78 -17.19
N ALA A 173 -0.33 18.04 -16.80
CA ALA A 173 -1.08 19.04 -17.55
C ALA A 173 -0.57 20.46 -17.31
N TYR A 174 -1.10 21.39 -18.10
CA TYR A 174 -0.81 22.82 -17.99
C TYR A 174 -2.10 23.64 -17.86
N SER A 175 -2.07 24.68 -17.02
CA SER A 175 -3.16 25.67 -16.96
C SER A 175 -3.15 26.70 -18.10
N HIS A 176 -2.13 26.69 -18.94
CA HIS A 176 -1.92 27.61 -20.05
C HIS A 176 -1.47 26.84 -21.30
N LYS A 177 -1.67 27.44 -22.46
CA LYS A 177 -1.01 27.00 -23.69
C LYS A 177 0.33 27.73 -23.81
N ALA A 178 1.33 27.10 -24.40
CA ALA A 178 2.47 27.86 -24.94
C ALA A 178 1.91 28.88 -25.94
N LEU A 179 2.26 30.15 -25.81
CA LEU A 179 1.79 31.19 -26.71
C LEU A 179 2.27 30.86 -28.12
N ALA A 180 1.36 30.55 -29.03
CA ALA A 180 1.66 30.38 -30.45
C ALA A 180 1.88 31.76 -31.10
N ASN A 181 2.97 32.43 -30.75
CA ASN A 181 3.41 33.63 -31.45
C ASN A 181 4.62 33.26 -32.32
N ASN A 182 4.73 33.86 -33.51
CA ASN A 182 5.85 33.63 -34.44
C ASN A 182 7.24 33.92 -33.83
N ASP A 183 7.29 34.61 -32.69
CA ASP A 183 8.51 35.00 -31.98
C ASP A 183 8.90 34.07 -30.82
N THR A 184 8.11 33.05 -30.47
CA THR A 184 8.52 32.06 -29.45
C THR A 184 9.47 31.01 -30.08
N PRO A 185 10.73 30.88 -29.61
CA PRO A 185 11.73 30.06 -30.29
C PRO A 185 11.52 28.54 -30.19
N SER A 186 10.65 28.05 -29.29
CA SER A 186 10.44 26.62 -29.07
C SER A 186 9.01 26.33 -28.60
N ALA A 187 8.45 25.21 -29.05
CA ALA A 187 7.17 24.67 -28.58
C ALA A 187 7.29 23.85 -27.27
N LEU A 188 8.51 23.66 -26.76
CA LEU A 188 8.79 22.81 -25.61
C LEU A 188 8.17 23.41 -24.34
N LEU A 189 7.22 22.68 -23.76
CA LEU A 189 6.68 23.01 -22.44
C LEU A 189 7.75 22.78 -21.36
N GLY A 190 7.65 23.47 -20.22
CA GLY A 190 8.56 23.25 -19.08
C GLY A 190 8.28 21.93 -18.35
N ASP A 191 8.50 21.90 -17.03
CA ASP A 191 7.86 20.89 -16.19
C ASP A 191 6.38 21.25 -15.98
N GLY A 192 5.53 20.25 -15.69
CA GLY A 192 4.11 20.46 -15.38
C GLY A 192 3.89 21.57 -14.34
N ASN A 193 2.78 22.31 -14.41
CA ASN A 193 2.60 23.53 -13.61
C ASN A 193 1.57 23.42 -12.47
N SER A 194 1.27 22.19 -12.03
CA SER A 194 0.41 21.94 -10.84
C SER A 194 0.89 22.72 -9.61
N THR A 195 -0.01 23.41 -8.92
CA THR A 195 0.29 24.21 -7.73
C THR A 195 0.24 23.38 -6.45
N SER A 196 -0.56 22.31 -6.43
CA SER A 196 -0.68 21.41 -5.28
C SER A 196 -1.33 20.09 -5.70
N ARG A 197 -1.23 19.08 -4.84
CA ARG A 197 -1.97 17.83 -5.00
C ARG A 197 -2.42 17.28 -3.65
N ASN A 198 -3.59 16.65 -3.59
CA ASN A 198 -4.14 16.08 -2.37
C ASN A 198 -4.91 14.79 -2.66
N VAL A 199 -4.87 13.85 -1.72
CA VAL A 199 -5.87 12.79 -1.55
C VAL A 199 -7.18 13.46 -1.14
N VAL A 200 -8.23 13.23 -1.93
CA VAL A 200 -9.54 13.85 -1.74
C VAL A 200 -10.64 12.86 -1.38
N ASP A 201 -10.44 11.58 -1.70
CA ASP A 201 -11.35 10.49 -1.32
C ASP A 201 -10.59 9.15 -1.31
N PHE A 202 -11.09 8.16 -0.57
CA PHE A 202 -10.53 6.82 -0.54
C PHE A 202 -11.51 5.78 0.04
N ASP A 203 -11.29 4.53 -0.34
CA ASP A 203 -11.93 3.35 0.21
C ASP A 203 -10.96 2.16 0.23
N VAL A 204 -11.48 0.94 0.41
CA VAL A 204 -10.65 -0.25 0.65
C VAL A 204 -9.79 -0.64 -0.57
N LEU A 205 -10.27 -0.39 -1.79
CA LEU A 205 -9.60 -0.77 -3.03
C LEU A 205 -9.19 0.43 -3.89
N SER A 206 -9.47 1.66 -3.46
CA SER A 206 -9.16 2.85 -4.24
C SER A 206 -8.76 4.07 -3.42
N VAL A 207 -8.03 4.97 -4.07
CA VAL A 207 -7.72 6.33 -3.59
C VAL A 207 -7.84 7.31 -4.75
N LEU A 208 -8.42 8.48 -4.49
CA LEU A 208 -8.54 9.57 -5.45
C LEU A 208 -7.53 10.66 -5.13
N LEU A 209 -6.54 10.81 -6.01
CA LEU A 209 -5.56 11.90 -5.95
C LEU A 209 -5.98 13.01 -6.92
N GLN A 210 -5.92 14.27 -6.48
CA GLN A 210 -6.23 15.43 -7.32
C GLN A 210 -5.07 16.41 -7.34
N TYR A 211 -4.65 16.81 -8.55
CA TYR A 211 -3.74 17.91 -8.83
C TYR A 211 -4.54 19.17 -9.17
N TYR A 212 -4.07 20.30 -8.68
CA TYR A 212 -4.68 21.63 -8.87
C TYR A 212 -3.74 22.52 -9.66
N TYR A 213 -4.26 23.39 -10.51
CA TYR A 213 -3.44 24.25 -11.38
C TYR A 213 -3.71 25.75 -11.16
N GLY A 214 -3.85 26.14 -9.88
CA GLY A 214 -3.95 27.53 -9.43
C GLY A 214 -5.36 28.15 -9.49
N GLU A 215 -6.19 27.75 -10.44
CA GLU A 215 -7.58 28.19 -10.58
C GLU A 215 -8.57 27.09 -10.17
N ASP A 216 -9.68 27.45 -9.51
CA ASP A 216 -10.66 26.50 -8.94
C ASP A 216 -11.24 25.51 -9.96
N LYS A 217 -11.26 25.88 -11.24
CA LYS A 217 -11.79 25.07 -12.34
C LYS A 217 -10.71 24.40 -13.20
N LYS A 218 -9.46 24.34 -12.72
CA LYS A 218 -8.35 23.70 -13.45
C LYS A 218 -7.72 22.59 -12.60
N TRP A 219 -8.00 21.35 -12.95
CA TRP A 219 -7.55 20.19 -12.18
C TRP A 219 -7.35 18.93 -13.04
N MET A 220 -6.61 17.99 -12.44
CA MET A 220 -6.40 16.63 -12.94
C MET A 220 -6.66 15.66 -11.78
N LYS A 221 -7.65 14.78 -11.91
CA LYS A 221 -8.02 13.76 -10.92
C LYS A 221 -7.57 12.39 -11.39
N VAL A 222 -7.06 11.59 -10.47
CA VAL A 222 -6.52 10.26 -10.74
C VAL A 222 -7.19 9.27 -9.79
N PRO A 223 -8.28 8.60 -10.21
CA PRO A 223 -8.81 7.46 -9.46
C PRO A 223 -7.84 6.28 -9.60
N MET A 224 -7.13 5.97 -8.50
CA MET A 224 -6.22 4.84 -8.43
C MET A 224 -6.96 3.64 -7.84
N VAL A 225 -7.27 2.64 -8.66
CA VAL A 225 -8.03 1.46 -8.26
C VAL A 225 -7.21 0.20 -8.50
N ARG A 226 -7.08 -0.65 -7.46
CA ARG A 226 -6.35 -1.92 -7.58
C ARG A 226 -7.01 -2.84 -8.61
N GLY A 227 -6.19 -3.46 -9.46
CA GLY A 227 -6.66 -4.37 -10.51
C GLY A 227 -7.25 -3.68 -11.74
N SER A 228 -7.21 -2.35 -11.86
CA SER A 228 -7.63 -1.72 -13.12
C SER A 228 -6.61 -2.01 -14.23
N PRO A 229 -7.03 -2.44 -15.44
CA PRO A 229 -6.13 -2.59 -16.58
C PRO A 229 -5.61 -1.26 -17.12
N TYR A 230 -6.13 -0.13 -16.63
CA TYR A 230 -5.83 1.20 -17.14
C TYR A 230 -5.43 2.13 -15.99
N ILE A 231 -4.51 3.04 -16.26
CA ILE A 231 -4.38 4.26 -15.47
C ILE A 231 -5.37 5.28 -16.03
N THR A 232 -6.24 5.82 -15.17
CA THR A 232 -7.31 6.72 -15.56
C THR A 232 -7.05 8.12 -15.01
N VAL A 233 -7.29 9.13 -15.82
CA VAL A 233 -7.18 10.54 -15.45
C VAL A 233 -8.39 11.32 -15.95
N GLU A 234 -9.04 12.06 -15.05
CA GLU A 234 -10.08 13.02 -15.40
C GLU A 234 -9.48 14.43 -15.40
N TYR A 235 -9.65 15.16 -16.50
CA TYR A 235 -9.17 16.53 -16.66
C TYR A 235 -10.33 17.52 -16.62
N GLN A 236 -10.05 18.73 -16.13
CA GLN A 236 -10.95 19.86 -16.24
C GLN A 236 -10.17 21.11 -16.62
N ASN A 237 -10.46 21.64 -17.81
CA ASN A 237 -9.95 22.88 -18.36
C ASN A 237 -8.43 23.07 -18.24
N VAL A 238 -7.68 22.00 -18.51
CA VAL A 238 -6.21 21.98 -18.55
C VAL A 238 -5.75 21.35 -19.85
N LEU A 239 -4.49 21.58 -20.22
CA LEU A 239 -3.86 21.06 -21.43
C LEU A 239 -3.20 19.72 -21.08
N PRO A 240 -3.75 18.56 -21.47
CA PRO A 240 -3.17 17.28 -21.13
C PRO A 240 -1.82 17.07 -21.79
N VAL A 241 -0.90 16.45 -21.05
CA VAL A 241 0.41 16.05 -21.56
C VAL A 241 0.71 14.65 -21.04
N LEU A 242 1.08 13.78 -21.98
CA LEU A 242 1.59 12.44 -21.68
C LEU A 242 3.09 12.41 -21.96
N GLU A 243 3.88 12.16 -20.93
CA GLU A 243 5.34 12.12 -20.99
C GLU A 243 5.83 10.68 -21.04
N PHE A 244 6.93 10.43 -21.73
CA PHE A 244 7.58 9.13 -21.81
C PHE A 244 9.07 9.25 -21.56
N ASN A 245 9.60 8.32 -20.77
CA ASN A 245 11.02 8.05 -20.67
C ASN A 245 11.37 6.89 -21.61
N ALA A 246 11.12 7.10 -22.90
CA ALA A 246 11.18 6.09 -23.94
C ALA A 246 11.56 6.70 -25.29
N THR A 247 11.94 5.85 -26.24
CA THR A 247 11.93 6.19 -27.66
C THR A 247 10.56 5.82 -28.22
N VAL A 248 9.85 6.77 -28.84
CA VAL A 248 8.59 6.47 -29.54
C VAL A 248 8.92 6.02 -30.96
N LEU A 249 8.60 4.77 -31.29
CA LEU A 249 8.88 4.17 -32.59
C LEU A 249 7.76 4.45 -33.58
N ALA A 250 6.51 4.28 -33.15
CA ALA A 250 5.34 4.51 -33.98
C ALA A 250 4.15 5.01 -33.16
N VAL A 251 3.30 5.80 -33.82
CA VAL A 251 1.99 6.22 -33.33
C VAL A 251 0.96 5.79 -34.37
N ASN A 252 -0.04 5.01 -33.96
CA ASN A 252 -1.08 4.45 -34.85
C ASN A 252 -0.51 3.73 -36.08
N GLY A 253 0.59 2.98 -35.88
CA GLY A 253 1.29 2.26 -36.95
C GLY A 253 2.12 3.14 -37.89
N GLN A 254 2.10 4.46 -37.74
CA GLN A 254 2.94 5.38 -38.49
C GLN A 254 4.27 5.58 -37.75
N GLN A 255 5.39 5.33 -38.44
CA GLN A 255 6.72 5.52 -37.86
C GLN A 255 6.95 6.99 -37.51
N VAL A 256 7.47 7.21 -36.31
CA VAL A 256 7.84 8.55 -35.83
C VAL A 256 9.17 8.95 -36.45
N GLN A 257 9.21 10.15 -37.03
CA GLN A 257 10.45 10.75 -37.52
C GLN A 257 11.14 11.51 -36.38
N ASP A 258 12.44 11.32 -36.22
CA ASP A 258 13.20 12.12 -35.25
C ASP A 258 13.28 13.57 -35.75
N THR A 259 12.95 14.52 -34.88
CA THR A 259 12.91 15.96 -35.19
C THR A 259 13.63 16.72 -34.09
N ASP A 260 14.19 17.88 -34.43
CA ASP A 260 14.90 18.71 -33.45
C ASP A 260 13.99 19.04 -32.26
N SER A 261 14.50 18.88 -31.04
CA SER A 261 13.87 19.33 -29.79
C SER A 261 13.46 20.81 -29.77
N LEU A 262 14.09 21.63 -30.63
CA LEU A 262 13.79 23.04 -30.81
C LEU A 262 12.88 23.33 -32.01
N ALA A 263 12.29 22.31 -32.64
CA ALA A 263 11.37 22.47 -33.74
C ALA A 263 10.18 23.36 -33.37
N LYS A 264 9.73 24.17 -34.33
CA LYS A 264 8.58 25.06 -34.13
C LYS A 264 7.29 24.27 -34.09
N TRP A 265 6.28 24.82 -33.41
CA TRP A 265 4.99 24.14 -33.21
C TRP A 265 4.32 23.67 -34.52
N ASN A 266 4.53 24.38 -35.63
CA ASN A 266 3.94 24.06 -36.93
C ASN A 266 4.71 22.99 -37.72
N GLU A 267 5.88 22.57 -37.23
CA GLU A 267 6.75 21.54 -37.85
C GLU A 267 6.66 20.20 -37.12
N LEU A 268 6.05 20.18 -35.93
CA LEU A 268 5.90 18.98 -35.11
C LEU A 268 4.86 18.02 -35.70
N GLN A 269 5.14 16.72 -35.57
CA GLN A 269 4.21 15.67 -35.99
C GLN A 269 2.96 15.66 -35.10
N THR A 270 1.80 15.54 -35.74
CA THR A 270 0.50 15.55 -35.07
C THR A 270 -0.37 14.38 -35.51
N TRP A 271 -1.12 13.82 -34.56
CA TRP A 271 -2.12 12.79 -34.83
C TRP A 271 -3.45 13.20 -34.22
N THR A 272 -4.53 12.96 -34.96
CA THR A 272 -5.90 13.21 -34.51
C THR A 272 -6.63 11.89 -34.38
N SER A 273 -7.08 11.56 -33.18
CA SER A 273 -7.81 10.33 -32.85
C SER A 273 -8.41 10.43 -31.44
N ASN A 274 -9.30 9.52 -31.08
CA ASN A 274 -9.66 9.24 -29.68
C ASN A 274 -8.95 8.00 -29.13
N ARG A 275 -8.23 7.25 -29.96
CA ARG A 275 -7.41 6.08 -29.64
C ARG A 275 -6.03 6.22 -30.26
N PHE A 276 -4.98 6.19 -29.44
CA PHE A 276 -3.59 6.28 -29.88
C PHE A 276 -2.84 5.03 -29.44
N GLU A 277 -2.41 4.23 -30.42
CA GLU A 277 -1.52 3.10 -30.20
C GLU A 277 -0.06 3.57 -30.30
N LEU A 278 0.73 3.28 -29.28
CA LEU A 278 2.09 3.77 -29.11
C LEU A 278 3.03 2.59 -28.99
N ASP A 279 3.91 2.43 -29.99
CA ASP A 279 5.01 1.47 -29.94
C ASP A 279 6.24 2.16 -29.37
N LEU A 280 6.68 1.71 -28.20
CA LEU A 280 7.74 2.33 -27.42
C LEU A 280 8.90 1.37 -27.19
N GLU A 281 10.12 1.91 -27.22
CA GLU A 281 11.30 1.25 -26.69
C GLU A 281 11.68 1.91 -25.35
N VAL A 282 11.58 1.14 -24.27
CA VAL A 282 11.85 1.58 -22.89
C VAL A 282 13.10 0.90 -22.33
N TYR A 283 13.55 1.36 -21.16
CA TYR A 283 14.55 0.62 -20.39
C TYR A 283 14.01 -0.76 -19.97
N GLY A 284 14.77 -1.80 -20.30
CA GLY A 284 14.46 -3.19 -19.96
C GLY A 284 15.52 -3.81 -19.05
N ALA A 285 15.11 -4.77 -18.23
CA ALA A 285 16.02 -5.59 -17.43
C ALA A 285 15.62 -7.07 -17.46
N GLY A 286 16.53 -7.95 -17.05
CA GLY A 286 16.30 -9.39 -17.03
C GLY A 286 16.02 -9.97 -18.41
N GLU A 287 15.11 -10.95 -18.48
CA GLU A 287 14.76 -11.63 -19.74
C GLU A 287 14.13 -10.68 -20.77
N SER A 288 13.30 -9.75 -20.30
CA SER A 288 12.61 -8.76 -21.14
C SER A 288 13.54 -7.77 -21.84
N ALA A 289 14.81 -7.69 -21.42
CA ALA A 289 15.83 -6.86 -22.06
C ALA A 289 16.47 -7.51 -23.30
N HIS A 290 16.33 -8.83 -23.46
CA HIS A 290 17.00 -9.62 -24.51
C HIS A 290 18.50 -9.30 -24.70
N GLY A 291 19.21 -8.99 -23.61
CA GLY A 291 20.64 -8.63 -23.63
C GLY A 291 20.96 -7.21 -24.14
N THR A 292 19.97 -6.39 -24.47
CA THR A 292 20.14 -5.03 -25.03
C THR A 292 19.98 -3.90 -24.01
N GLY A 293 19.45 -4.22 -22.82
CA GLY A 293 19.06 -3.22 -21.82
C GLY A 293 17.78 -2.46 -22.18
N LYS A 294 17.05 -2.90 -23.21
CA LYS A 294 15.86 -2.27 -23.76
C LYS A 294 14.72 -3.28 -23.88
N SER A 295 13.48 -2.83 -23.72
CA SER A 295 12.28 -3.64 -23.89
C SER A 295 11.27 -2.93 -24.78
N LEU A 296 10.59 -3.67 -25.64
CA LEU A 296 9.49 -3.15 -26.43
C LEU A 296 8.20 -3.17 -25.61
N GLN A 297 7.50 -2.04 -25.57
CA GLN A 297 6.19 -1.92 -24.95
C GLN A 297 5.22 -1.33 -25.96
N LYS A 298 3.99 -1.85 -25.96
CA LYS A 298 2.87 -1.26 -26.68
C LYS A 298 1.88 -0.69 -25.68
N TRP A 299 1.55 0.59 -25.83
CA TRP A 299 0.57 1.27 -25.00
C TRP A 299 -0.59 1.77 -25.86
N ILE A 300 -1.79 1.80 -25.28
CA ILE A 300 -2.96 2.38 -25.93
C ILE A 300 -3.53 3.47 -25.03
N LEU A 301 -3.59 4.68 -25.57
CA LEU A 301 -4.17 5.86 -24.94
C LEU A 301 -5.56 6.12 -25.52
N TYR A 302 -6.55 6.23 -24.65
CA TYR A 302 -7.94 6.48 -24.99
C TYR A 302 -8.38 7.84 -24.44
N PHE A 303 -9.19 8.55 -25.22
CA PHE A 303 -9.91 9.74 -24.79
C PHE A 303 -11.41 9.54 -25.01
N ASP A 304 -12.23 10.22 -24.22
CA ASP A 304 -13.68 10.22 -24.37
C ASP A 304 -14.20 10.90 -25.65
N LYS A 305 -13.32 11.65 -26.35
CA LYS A 305 -13.60 12.30 -27.63
C LYS A 305 -12.30 12.50 -28.39
N GLU A 306 -12.42 12.74 -29.69
CA GLU A 306 -11.28 12.98 -30.56
C GLU A 306 -10.42 14.15 -30.07
N ARG A 307 -9.10 13.91 -30.00
CA ARG A 307 -8.07 14.88 -29.63
C ARG A 307 -7.02 14.96 -30.73
N THR A 308 -6.32 16.08 -30.81
CA THR A 308 -5.12 16.22 -31.64
C THR A 308 -3.92 16.35 -30.72
N LEU A 309 -3.04 15.37 -30.77
CA LEU A 309 -1.80 15.33 -30.00
C LEU A 309 -0.61 15.66 -30.88
N GLN A 310 0.32 16.42 -30.31
CA GLN A 310 1.54 16.86 -30.93
C GLN A 310 2.76 16.27 -30.21
N LEU A 311 3.68 15.71 -30.97
CA LEU A 311 4.90 15.12 -30.43
C LEU A 311 5.99 16.17 -30.20
N GLN A 312 6.60 16.16 -29.02
CA GLN A 312 7.72 17.01 -28.66
C GLN A 312 8.87 16.15 -28.12
N PHE A 313 10.09 16.39 -28.59
CA PHE A 313 11.30 15.77 -28.07
C PHE A 313 11.89 16.65 -26.96
N ALA A 314 11.89 16.16 -25.72
CA ALA A 314 12.45 16.86 -24.57
C ALA A 314 13.93 16.49 -24.34
N ASN A 315 14.34 15.26 -24.69
CA ASN A 315 15.72 14.78 -24.64
C ASN A 315 16.43 15.04 -23.30
N GLU A 316 15.72 14.93 -22.17
CA GLU A 316 16.30 15.12 -20.84
C GLU A 316 17.20 13.93 -20.50
N LYS A 317 18.48 14.19 -20.23
CA LYS A 317 19.51 13.16 -19.98
C LYS A 317 19.94 13.03 -18.52
N ASP A 318 19.27 13.71 -17.60
CA ASP A 318 19.64 13.64 -16.19
C ASP A 318 19.06 12.37 -15.54
N TYR A 319 19.90 11.34 -15.43
CA TYR A 319 19.54 10.06 -14.85
C TYR A 319 19.60 10.04 -13.32
N ARG A 320 19.91 11.17 -12.67
CA ARG A 320 19.94 11.23 -11.21
C ARG A 320 18.52 11.18 -10.68
N LEU A 321 18.31 10.24 -9.75
CA LEU A 321 17.03 10.11 -9.06
C LEU A 321 16.66 11.36 -8.25
N TYR A 322 17.67 12.08 -7.76
CA TYR A 322 17.48 13.33 -7.02
C TYR A 322 18.22 14.48 -7.70
N ASN A 323 17.55 15.62 -7.79
CA ASN A 323 18.22 16.85 -8.16
C ASN A 323 19.10 17.38 -7.01
N TRP A 324 19.83 18.45 -7.26
CA TRP A 324 20.71 19.11 -6.28
C TRP A 324 19.97 19.68 -5.06
N ARG A 325 18.64 19.75 -5.08
CA ARG A 325 17.77 20.14 -3.95
C ARG A 325 17.25 18.94 -3.16
N GLY A 326 17.56 17.71 -3.58
CA GLY A 326 17.06 16.48 -2.97
C GLY A 326 15.64 16.10 -3.39
N GLU A 327 15.09 16.73 -4.43
CA GLU A 327 13.77 16.41 -4.97
C GLU A 327 13.89 15.26 -5.97
N LEU A 328 12.93 14.34 -5.96
CA LEU A 328 12.84 13.27 -6.94
C LEU A 328 12.67 13.83 -8.35
N THR A 329 13.54 13.40 -9.26
CA THR A 329 13.49 13.74 -10.68
C THR A 329 13.58 12.49 -11.53
N THR A 330 12.84 12.48 -12.64
CA THR A 330 13.01 11.44 -13.67
C THR A 330 13.09 12.09 -15.05
N PRO A 331 13.94 11.56 -15.94
CA PRO A 331 14.11 12.12 -17.27
C PRO A 331 12.84 11.93 -18.10
N THR A 332 12.50 12.95 -18.88
CA THR A 332 11.51 12.88 -19.96
C THR A 332 12.20 12.99 -21.31
N ASN A 333 12.05 11.97 -22.16
CA ASN A 333 12.62 11.99 -23.51
C ASN A 333 11.63 12.59 -24.50
N VAL A 334 10.35 12.27 -24.35
CA VAL A 334 9.31 12.59 -25.32
C VAL A 334 8.02 12.99 -24.62
N ARG A 335 7.26 13.91 -25.23
CA ARG A 335 5.93 14.32 -24.79
C ARG A 335 4.94 14.25 -25.94
N LEU A 336 3.74 13.75 -25.65
CA LEU A 336 2.55 13.96 -26.46
C LEU A 336 1.70 15.03 -25.78
N VAL A 337 1.63 16.20 -26.42
CA VAL A 337 0.98 17.40 -25.91
C VAL A 337 -0.32 17.60 -26.66
N ASP A 338 -1.43 17.73 -25.95
CA ASP A 338 -2.69 18.11 -26.59
C ASP A 338 -2.59 19.52 -27.18
N THR A 339 -3.20 19.75 -28.33
CA THR A 339 -3.22 21.07 -28.98
C THR A 339 -4.26 22.02 -28.36
N ASP A 340 -5.22 21.49 -27.58
CA ASP A 340 -6.26 22.28 -26.94
C ASP A 340 -6.54 21.88 -25.49
N PHE A 341 -7.11 22.81 -24.73
CA PHE A 341 -7.61 22.50 -23.40
C PHE A 341 -8.66 21.39 -23.47
N TYR A 342 -8.66 20.56 -22.43
CA TYR A 342 -9.48 19.38 -22.36
C TYR A 342 -10.25 19.34 -21.03
N SER A 343 -11.51 18.94 -21.14
CA SER A 343 -12.34 18.54 -20.01
C SER A 343 -13.00 17.22 -20.39
N GLY A 344 -12.64 16.16 -19.69
CA GLY A 344 -12.99 14.79 -20.04
C GLY A 344 -12.02 13.78 -19.45
N THR A 345 -12.16 12.51 -19.85
CA THR A 345 -11.37 11.40 -19.32
C THR A 345 -10.36 10.85 -20.33
N ALA A 346 -9.11 10.69 -19.89
CA ALA A 346 -8.09 9.95 -20.60
C ALA A 346 -7.74 8.65 -19.85
N ARG A 347 -7.46 7.57 -20.58
CA ARG A 347 -7.06 6.28 -20.00
C ARG A 347 -5.88 5.70 -20.76
N LEU A 348 -4.91 5.18 -20.04
CA LEU A 348 -3.71 4.57 -20.60
C LEU A 348 -3.64 3.11 -20.18
N ALA A 349 -3.54 2.20 -21.14
CA ALA A 349 -3.34 0.77 -20.91
C ALA A 349 -2.06 0.29 -21.59
N ILE A 350 -1.29 -0.54 -20.90
CA ILE A 350 -0.24 -1.33 -21.53
C ILE A 350 -0.84 -2.60 -22.13
N VAL A 351 -0.41 -2.96 -23.34
CA VAL A 351 -0.71 -4.24 -23.95
C VAL A 351 0.30 -5.27 -23.41
N PRO A 352 -0.16 -6.34 -22.74
CA PRO A 352 0.75 -7.36 -22.22
C PRO A 352 1.62 -7.97 -23.34
N HIS A 353 2.85 -8.33 -23.01
CA HIS A 353 3.75 -8.94 -23.99
C HIS A 353 3.17 -10.27 -24.51
N GLY A 354 3.09 -10.43 -25.84
CA GLY A 354 2.47 -11.60 -26.46
C GLY A 354 0.95 -11.64 -26.35
N ALA A 355 0.29 -10.52 -26.01
CA ALA A 355 -1.16 -10.43 -26.00
C ALA A 355 -1.77 -10.85 -27.35
N SER A 356 -2.87 -11.60 -27.27
CA SER A 356 -3.67 -11.93 -28.45
C SER A 356 -4.47 -10.71 -28.91
N GLN A 357 -4.94 -10.72 -30.16
CA GLN A 357 -5.86 -9.69 -30.65
C GLN A 357 -7.10 -9.57 -29.76
N ALA A 358 -7.60 -10.69 -29.21
CA ALA A 358 -8.75 -10.67 -28.31
C ALA A 358 -8.48 -9.90 -27.00
N ALA A 359 -7.25 -9.87 -26.49
CA ALA A 359 -6.90 -9.07 -25.33
C ALA A 359 -6.86 -7.57 -25.67
N VAL A 360 -6.37 -7.21 -26.86
CA VAL A 360 -6.43 -5.82 -27.36
C VAL A 360 -7.89 -5.39 -27.56
N ASP A 361 -8.73 -6.23 -28.18
CA ASP A 361 -10.15 -5.96 -28.37
C ASP A 361 -10.90 -5.83 -27.03
N ALA A 362 -10.49 -6.58 -26.02
CA ALA A 362 -11.04 -6.46 -24.67
C ALA A 362 -10.62 -5.14 -24.00
N LEU A 363 -9.39 -4.67 -24.22
CA LEU A 363 -8.97 -3.32 -23.80
C LEU A 363 -9.79 -2.25 -24.52
N ASP A 364 -9.94 -2.37 -25.84
CA ASP A 364 -10.69 -1.39 -26.63
C ASP A 364 -12.17 -1.30 -26.18
N LYS A 365 -12.82 -2.45 -25.95
CA LYS A 365 -14.21 -2.51 -25.47
C LYS A 365 -14.37 -2.04 -24.02
N GLY A 366 -13.38 -2.29 -23.17
CA GLY A 366 -13.42 -1.92 -21.74
C GLY A 366 -13.00 -0.47 -21.46
N ALA A 367 -12.38 0.22 -22.43
CA ALA A 367 -11.86 1.57 -22.26
C ALA A 367 -12.91 2.62 -21.83
N PRO A 368 -14.18 2.60 -22.31
CA PRO A 368 -15.14 3.63 -21.93
C PRO A 368 -15.66 3.57 -20.50
N ILE A 369 -15.44 2.48 -19.76
CA ILE A 369 -15.99 2.25 -18.42
C ILE A 369 -14.85 2.07 -17.42
N TYR A 370 -14.86 2.85 -16.35
CA TYR A 370 -13.75 2.89 -15.41
C TYR A 370 -14.20 2.92 -13.94
N PRO A 371 -13.45 2.27 -13.04
CA PRO A 371 -13.76 2.30 -11.63
C PRO A 371 -13.26 3.60 -10.99
N VAL A 372 -14.02 4.13 -10.04
CA VAL A 372 -13.67 5.35 -9.28
C VAL A 372 -13.77 5.17 -7.77
N GLY A 373 -14.25 4.01 -7.32
CA GLY A 373 -14.46 3.66 -5.92
C GLY A 373 -14.84 2.20 -5.79
N SER A 374 -14.93 1.72 -4.56
CA SER A 374 -15.32 0.35 -4.23
C SER A 374 -16.10 0.26 -2.92
N SER A 375 -16.83 -0.83 -2.78
CA SER A 375 -17.42 -1.29 -1.53
C SER A 375 -17.16 -2.78 -1.37
N ILE A 376 -16.92 -3.19 -0.14
CA ILE A 376 -16.80 -4.61 0.23
C ILE A 376 -18.00 -4.98 1.08
N THR A 377 -18.64 -6.10 0.74
CA THR A 377 -19.62 -6.74 1.63
C THR A 377 -19.07 -8.08 2.08
N THR A 378 -19.39 -8.47 3.30
CA THR A 378 -18.99 -9.75 3.89
C THR A 378 -20.20 -10.38 4.55
N ASP A 379 -20.41 -11.67 4.30
CA ASP A 379 -21.38 -12.53 4.96
C ASP A 379 -20.64 -13.76 5.44
N VAL A 380 -20.58 -13.94 6.76
CA VAL A 380 -19.75 -14.97 7.40
C VAL A 380 -20.64 -15.82 8.28
N ASN A 381 -20.56 -17.14 8.10
CA ASN A 381 -21.15 -18.12 9.00
C ASN A 381 -20.05 -19.06 9.53
N ALA A 382 -20.45 -20.08 10.29
CA ALA A 382 -19.51 -20.99 10.94
C ALA A 382 -18.61 -21.80 9.97
N ALA A 383 -19.02 -22.01 8.72
CA ALA A 383 -18.32 -22.86 7.76
C ALA A 383 -17.83 -22.11 6.52
N THR A 384 -18.45 -20.99 6.16
CA THR A 384 -18.09 -20.23 4.96
C THR A 384 -18.06 -18.73 5.20
N ALA A 385 -17.15 -18.07 4.49
CA ALA A 385 -17.14 -16.62 4.34
C ALA A 385 -17.40 -16.30 2.87
N SER A 386 -18.50 -15.60 2.61
CA SER A 386 -18.80 -15.00 1.32
C SER A 386 -18.49 -13.51 1.37
N PHE A 387 -17.84 -13.00 0.34
CA PHE A 387 -17.50 -11.59 0.27
C PHE A 387 -17.55 -11.09 -1.16
N SER A 388 -17.84 -9.80 -1.33
CA SER A 388 -17.91 -9.19 -2.65
C SER A 388 -17.04 -7.96 -2.76
N PHE A 389 -16.42 -7.78 -3.92
CA PHE A 389 -15.80 -6.51 -4.31
C PHE A 389 -16.69 -5.88 -5.38
N CYS A 390 -17.43 -4.84 -5.02
CA CYS A 390 -18.23 -4.09 -5.99
C CYS A 390 -17.62 -2.72 -6.25
N TRP A 391 -17.39 -2.37 -7.51
CA TRP A 391 -16.84 -1.08 -7.92
C TRP A 391 -17.92 -0.08 -8.29
N LYS A 392 -17.75 1.16 -7.82
CA LYS A 392 -18.45 2.32 -8.36
C LYS A 392 -17.77 2.69 -9.67
N THR A 393 -18.56 2.89 -10.73
CA THR A 393 -18.02 3.17 -12.06
C THR A 393 -18.49 4.51 -12.61
N LYS A 394 -17.71 5.05 -13.54
CA LYS A 394 -18.09 6.14 -14.44
C LYS A 394 -17.90 5.66 -15.89
N ARG A 395 -18.46 6.43 -16.82
CA ARG A 395 -18.42 6.15 -18.26
C ARG A 395 -18.04 7.38 -19.07
N PHE A 396 -17.53 7.17 -20.28
CA PHE A 396 -17.41 8.24 -21.26
C PHE A 396 -18.80 8.80 -21.62
N PRO A 397 -18.93 10.12 -21.89
CA PRO A 397 -20.24 10.78 -22.03
C PRO A 397 -21.08 10.33 -23.24
N ASP A 398 -20.45 9.79 -24.28
CA ASP A 398 -21.07 9.31 -25.51
C ASP A 398 -21.85 7.99 -25.34
N LEU A 399 -21.71 7.32 -24.20
CA LEU A 399 -22.44 6.09 -23.84
C LEU A 399 -23.72 6.30 -23.00
N GLY A 400 -24.20 7.55 -22.87
CA GLY A 400 -25.42 7.89 -22.13
C GLY A 400 -25.17 8.77 -20.90
N GLU A 401 -26.26 9.23 -20.26
CA GLU A 401 -26.21 10.35 -19.31
C GLU A 401 -25.13 10.20 -18.20
N PRO A 402 -24.34 11.27 -17.94
CA PRO A 402 -23.24 11.28 -16.96
C PRO A 402 -23.67 11.09 -15.50
N ASN A 403 -24.97 10.88 -15.24
CA ASN A 403 -25.59 10.78 -13.92
C ASN A 403 -26.29 9.45 -13.64
N LEU A 404 -26.17 8.44 -14.50
CA LEU A 404 -26.54 7.09 -14.09
C LEU A 404 -25.58 6.68 -12.98
N LYS A 405 -26.09 6.62 -11.75
CA LYS A 405 -25.52 5.87 -10.64
C LYS A 405 -25.45 4.41 -11.09
N SER A 406 -24.49 4.06 -11.94
CA SER A 406 -24.28 2.68 -12.40
C SER A 406 -23.69 1.93 -11.21
N THR A 407 -24.59 1.43 -10.36
CA THR A 407 -24.25 0.60 -9.20
C THR A 407 -23.86 -0.81 -9.62
N SER A 408 -24.06 -1.19 -10.89
CA SER A 408 -23.51 -2.40 -11.47
C SER A 408 -23.41 -2.30 -13.00
N THR A 409 -22.33 -2.80 -13.59
CA THR A 409 -22.14 -2.95 -15.04
C THR A 409 -21.35 -4.22 -15.35
N ALA A 410 -21.91 -5.04 -16.23
CA ALA A 410 -21.27 -6.26 -16.74
C ALA A 410 -20.07 -5.99 -17.66
N GLU A 411 -19.83 -4.73 -18.04
CA GLU A 411 -18.86 -4.35 -19.07
C GLU A 411 -17.53 -3.83 -18.48
N LEU A 412 -17.46 -3.62 -17.15
CA LEU A 412 -16.23 -3.17 -16.50
C LEU A 412 -15.17 -4.27 -16.58
N LEU A 413 -14.06 -4.00 -17.28
CA LEU A 413 -12.89 -4.87 -17.31
C LEU A 413 -11.98 -4.59 -16.11
N MET A 414 -11.72 -5.63 -15.32
CA MET A 414 -10.82 -5.64 -14.16
C MET A 414 -9.89 -6.86 -14.21
N LEU A 415 -8.77 -6.79 -13.49
CA LEU A 415 -7.74 -7.82 -13.42
C LEU A 415 -7.65 -8.42 -12.02
N ALA A 416 -7.91 -9.72 -11.94
CA ALA A 416 -7.92 -10.51 -10.71
C ALA A 416 -6.54 -11.13 -10.45
N ASN A 417 -6.06 -11.06 -9.21
CA ASN A 417 -4.91 -11.85 -8.76
C ASN A 417 -5.32 -13.34 -8.64
N PRO A 418 -4.37 -14.28 -8.61
CA PRO A 418 -4.69 -15.72 -8.54
C PRO A 418 -5.60 -16.11 -7.37
N HIS A 419 -5.42 -15.52 -6.17
CA HIS A 419 -6.27 -15.81 -5.02
C HIS A 419 -7.70 -15.27 -5.16
N HIS A 420 -7.92 -14.17 -5.91
CA HIS A 420 -9.29 -13.76 -6.26
C HIS A 420 -9.92 -14.79 -7.21
N ALA A 421 -9.18 -15.21 -8.23
CA ALA A 421 -9.68 -16.18 -9.20
C ALA A 421 -9.98 -17.55 -8.58
N ALA A 422 -9.18 -17.97 -7.59
CA ALA A 422 -9.36 -19.22 -6.86
C ALA A 422 -10.60 -19.21 -5.95
N THR A 423 -11.09 -18.03 -5.56
CA THR A 423 -12.20 -17.87 -4.60
C THR A 423 -13.49 -17.42 -5.27
N PHE A 424 -13.48 -17.19 -6.60
CA PHE A 424 -14.71 -16.83 -7.31
C PHE A 424 -15.81 -17.87 -7.12
N LYS A 425 -16.97 -17.38 -6.73
CA LYS A 425 -18.14 -18.21 -6.50
C LYS A 425 -18.56 -18.88 -7.83
N PRO A 426 -18.62 -20.22 -7.88
CA PRO A 426 -19.05 -20.92 -9.09
C PRO A 426 -20.48 -20.54 -9.50
N GLY A 427 -20.71 -20.33 -10.79
CA GLY A 427 -22.04 -20.03 -11.33
C GLY A 427 -22.59 -18.64 -11.00
N SER A 428 -21.74 -17.70 -10.56
CA SER A 428 -22.13 -16.29 -10.42
C SER A 428 -22.43 -15.65 -11.78
N ASP A 429 -23.60 -15.03 -11.91
CA ASP A 429 -23.99 -14.23 -13.09
C ASP A 429 -23.51 -12.76 -12.98
N ALA A 430 -22.92 -12.37 -11.84
CA ALA A 430 -22.49 -10.99 -11.59
C ALA A 430 -21.23 -10.58 -12.37
N PHE A 431 -20.43 -11.56 -12.81
CA PHE A 431 -19.19 -11.34 -13.54
C PHE A 431 -18.85 -12.50 -14.47
N HIS A 432 -18.02 -12.24 -15.48
CA HIS A 432 -17.58 -13.22 -16.46
C HIS A 432 -16.05 -13.25 -16.55
N VAL A 433 -15.46 -14.43 -16.32
CA VAL A 433 -14.01 -14.63 -16.36
C VAL A 433 -13.56 -14.86 -17.81
N LEU A 434 -12.68 -13.99 -18.32
CA LEU A 434 -12.11 -14.08 -19.67
C LEU A 434 -10.86 -14.95 -19.75
N GLY A 435 -10.23 -15.26 -18.60
CA GLY A 435 -9.00 -16.04 -18.51
C GLY A 435 -7.76 -15.19 -18.30
N GLN A 436 -6.57 -15.80 -18.44
CA GLN A 436 -5.31 -15.08 -18.22
C GLN A 436 -5.12 -13.97 -19.27
N PHE A 437 -4.92 -12.74 -18.81
CA PHE A 437 -4.82 -11.58 -19.70
C PHE A 437 -3.39 -11.32 -20.19
N GLY A 438 -2.39 -11.98 -19.59
CA GLY A 438 -0.98 -11.88 -19.96
C GLY A 438 -0.15 -10.91 -19.09
N HIS A 439 -0.77 -10.13 -18.21
CA HIS A 439 -0.03 -9.33 -17.24
C HIS A 439 0.55 -10.22 -16.13
N ARG A 440 1.88 -10.21 -16.01
CA ARG A 440 2.59 -10.92 -14.94
C ARG A 440 2.98 -9.92 -13.86
N THR A 441 2.78 -10.30 -12.60
CA THR A 441 3.19 -9.51 -11.43
C THR A 441 4.03 -10.38 -10.48
N LEU A 442 4.59 -9.79 -9.42
CA LEU A 442 5.16 -10.56 -8.30
C LEU A 442 4.15 -11.55 -7.66
N LYS A 443 2.85 -11.32 -7.86
CA LYS A 443 1.77 -12.20 -7.41
C LYS A 443 1.31 -13.19 -8.49
N SER A 444 2.13 -13.43 -9.53
CA SER A 444 1.84 -14.24 -10.71
C SER A 444 0.93 -13.56 -11.75
N ASN A 445 0.43 -14.34 -12.71
CA ASN A 445 -0.40 -13.89 -13.83
C ASN A 445 -1.77 -13.41 -13.35
N MET A 446 -2.22 -12.27 -13.87
CA MET A 446 -3.55 -11.74 -13.61
C MET A 446 -4.58 -12.29 -14.61
N THR A 447 -5.79 -12.52 -14.11
CA THR A 447 -6.95 -13.01 -14.87
C THR A 447 -7.87 -11.84 -15.20
N ALA A 448 -8.26 -11.68 -16.46
CA ALA A 448 -9.25 -10.69 -16.86
C ALA A 448 -10.66 -11.14 -16.51
N VAL A 449 -11.45 -10.20 -15.99
CA VAL A 449 -12.82 -10.41 -15.57
C VAL A 449 -13.66 -9.20 -15.99
N LEU A 450 -14.80 -9.48 -16.60
CA LEU A 450 -15.84 -8.50 -16.89
C LEU A 450 -16.88 -8.50 -15.78
N GLY A 451 -17.26 -7.33 -15.28
CA GLY A 451 -18.27 -7.18 -14.24
C GLY A 451 -17.79 -6.30 -13.11
N SER A 452 -18.66 -5.39 -12.67
CA SER A 452 -18.37 -4.44 -11.61
C SER A 452 -18.68 -4.96 -10.21
N CYS A 453 -19.09 -6.22 -10.04
CA CYS A 453 -19.08 -6.85 -8.74
C CYS A 453 -18.63 -8.31 -8.81
N TRP A 454 -17.58 -8.64 -8.06
CA TRP A 454 -17.07 -10.00 -7.95
C TRP A 454 -17.56 -10.63 -6.66
N GLU A 455 -18.25 -11.76 -6.77
CA GLU A 455 -18.64 -12.60 -5.64
C GLU A 455 -17.57 -13.68 -5.41
N MET A 456 -17.06 -13.75 -4.20
CA MET A 456 -16.07 -14.73 -3.76
C MET A 456 -16.58 -15.48 -2.53
N GLN A 457 -16.08 -16.70 -2.35
CA GLN A 457 -16.40 -17.56 -1.22
C GLN A 457 -15.19 -18.38 -0.81
N GLU A 458 -14.99 -18.48 0.50
CA GLU A 458 -13.99 -19.32 1.12
C GLU A 458 -14.66 -20.27 2.12
N THR A 459 -14.09 -21.47 2.24
CA THR A 459 -14.43 -22.39 3.33
C THR A 459 -13.57 -22.04 4.53
N LEU A 460 -14.20 -21.79 5.67
CA LEU A 460 -13.49 -21.45 6.90
C LEU A 460 -13.08 -22.73 7.63
N PRO A 461 -11.82 -22.81 8.10
CA PRO A 461 -11.44 -23.87 9.01
C PRO A 461 -12.13 -23.67 10.37
N THR A 462 -12.41 -24.76 11.07
CA THR A 462 -12.86 -24.69 12.46
C THR A 462 -11.74 -24.13 13.33
N ALA A 463 -11.99 -22.98 13.97
CA ALA A 463 -11.12 -22.43 15.01
C ALA A 463 -11.77 -22.68 16.38
N SER A 464 -11.00 -23.22 17.33
CA SER A 464 -11.46 -23.50 18.70
C SER A 464 -10.33 -23.25 19.69
N PHE A 465 -10.68 -22.89 20.92
CA PHE A 465 -9.75 -22.85 22.04
C PHE A 465 -9.31 -24.26 22.48
N GLN A 466 -10.07 -25.30 22.12
CA GLN A 466 -9.82 -26.67 22.47
C GLN A 466 -9.48 -27.51 21.24
N GLU A 467 -8.45 -28.34 21.39
CA GLU A 467 -8.13 -29.39 20.42
C GLU A 467 -9.13 -30.54 20.57
N GLU A 468 -9.91 -30.79 19.52
CA GLU A 468 -10.82 -31.92 19.44
C GLU A 468 -10.03 -33.22 19.25
N ASN A 469 -10.49 -34.31 19.88
CA ASN A 469 -9.94 -35.67 19.70
C ASN A 469 -8.45 -35.88 20.07
N VAL A 470 -7.80 -34.93 20.75
CA VAL A 470 -6.44 -35.14 21.27
C VAL A 470 -6.48 -36.01 22.52
N GLN A 471 -5.88 -37.20 22.40
CA GLN A 471 -5.58 -38.11 23.51
C GLN A 471 -4.11 -37.95 23.91
N ILE A 472 -3.87 -37.51 25.13
CA ILE A 472 -2.52 -37.40 25.69
C ILE A 472 -2.03 -38.82 25.99
N GLN A 473 -0.87 -39.19 25.44
CA GLN A 473 -0.32 -40.52 25.71
C GLN A 473 0.03 -40.62 27.21
N PRO A 474 -0.45 -41.66 27.93
CA PRO A 474 -0.35 -41.71 29.39
C PRO A 474 1.07 -41.55 29.94
N GLN A 475 2.09 -42.03 29.23
CA GLN A 475 3.48 -41.93 29.65
C GLN A 475 4.04 -40.50 29.66
N TYR A 476 3.38 -39.55 29.01
CA TYR A 476 3.79 -38.13 29.00
C TYR A 476 2.98 -37.27 29.97
N LEU A 477 1.89 -37.79 30.55
CA LEU A 477 0.96 -36.99 31.35
C LEU A 477 1.66 -36.28 32.52
N GLU A 478 2.40 -37.04 33.33
CA GLU A 478 3.13 -36.48 34.48
C GLU A 478 4.23 -35.50 34.05
N ALA A 479 4.96 -35.80 32.98
CA ALA A 479 5.97 -34.89 32.46
C ALA A 479 5.37 -33.56 31.98
N ILE A 480 4.19 -33.60 31.37
CA ILE A 480 3.45 -32.40 30.94
C ILE A 480 2.97 -31.62 32.16
N LYS A 481 2.43 -32.27 33.20
CA LYS A 481 2.01 -31.60 34.44
C LYS A 481 3.18 -30.89 35.13
N VAL A 482 4.34 -31.56 35.22
CA VAL A 482 5.56 -30.95 35.78
C VAL A 482 6.01 -29.76 34.93
N ALA A 483 6.01 -29.89 33.60
CA ALA A 483 6.37 -28.77 32.72
C ALA A 483 5.39 -27.60 32.86
N LEU A 484 4.08 -27.86 32.90
CA LEU A 484 3.04 -26.86 33.11
C LEU A 484 3.25 -26.08 34.42
N ALA A 485 3.46 -26.79 35.53
CA ALA A 485 3.69 -26.17 36.85
C ALA A 485 5.00 -25.36 36.90
N ASN A 486 6.03 -25.77 36.16
CA ASN A 486 7.27 -25.02 36.05
C ASN A 486 7.09 -23.75 35.21
N ASP A 487 6.42 -23.89 34.06
CA ASP A 487 6.23 -22.80 33.10
C ASP A 487 5.24 -21.73 33.59
N SER A 488 4.27 -22.11 34.43
CA SER A 488 3.31 -21.18 35.06
C SER A 488 3.93 -20.26 36.10
N ASN A 489 5.15 -20.54 36.55
CA ASN A 489 5.90 -19.66 37.46
C ASN A 489 6.59 -18.50 36.74
N TYR A 490 6.62 -18.53 35.40
CA TYR A 490 7.20 -17.43 34.64
C TYR A 490 6.31 -16.19 34.73
N THR A 491 6.90 -15.08 35.19
CA THR A 491 6.24 -13.78 35.28
C THR A 491 6.64 -12.94 34.07
N PRO A 492 5.68 -12.52 33.21
CA PRO A 492 5.93 -11.54 32.16
C PRO A 492 6.54 -10.26 32.73
N GLY A 493 7.54 -9.73 32.05
CA GLY A 493 8.31 -8.57 32.51
C GLY A 493 8.87 -7.70 31.39
N ALA A 494 8.55 -8.01 30.13
CA ALA A 494 8.89 -7.13 29.02
C ALA A 494 8.18 -5.77 29.14
N ASP A 495 8.95 -4.70 28.91
CA ASP A 495 8.45 -3.32 28.96
C ASP A 495 7.73 -2.91 27.67
N ASP A 496 8.04 -3.54 26.54
CA ASP A 496 7.43 -3.22 25.24
C ASP A 496 6.23 -4.13 24.91
N PRO A 497 5.25 -3.64 24.15
CA PRO A 497 4.02 -4.38 23.88
C PRO A 497 4.25 -5.67 23.08
N TYR A 498 5.31 -5.75 22.26
CA TYR A 498 5.55 -6.91 21.41
C TYR A 498 6.03 -8.12 22.21
N TYR A 499 7.10 -7.95 22.99
CA TYR A 499 7.60 -9.04 23.82
C TYR A 499 6.64 -9.34 24.97
N PHE A 500 5.99 -8.34 25.56
CA PHE A 500 4.96 -8.56 26.57
C PHE A 500 3.81 -9.40 26.00
N GLY A 501 3.32 -9.07 24.80
CA GLY A 501 2.30 -9.84 24.10
C GLY A 501 2.67 -11.31 23.89
N LYS A 502 3.95 -11.60 23.61
CA LYS A 502 4.46 -12.97 23.48
C LYS A 502 4.52 -13.70 24.82
N GLU A 503 4.96 -13.03 25.86
CA GLU A 503 5.06 -13.57 27.22
C GLU A 503 3.68 -13.89 27.78
N ILE A 504 2.73 -12.97 27.66
CA ILE A 504 1.38 -13.16 28.17
C ILE A 504 0.57 -14.14 27.33
N GLY A 505 0.75 -14.15 26.00
CA GLY A 505 0.16 -15.14 25.11
C GLY A 505 0.61 -16.56 25.43
N ARG A 506 1.87 -16.74 25.86
CA ARG A 506 2.36 -18.03 26.38
C ARG A 506 1.59 -18.46 27.63
N GLN A 507 1.43 -17.57 28.61
CA GLN A 507 0.72 -17.87 29.85
C GLN A 507 -0.77 -18.17 29.59
N ALA A 508 -1.42 -17.42 28.71
CA ALA A 508 -2.79 -17.68 28.28
C ALA A 508 -2.95 -19.08 27.64
N ARG A 509 -1.94 -19.56 26.90
CA ARG A 509 -1.96 -20.94 26.39
C ARG A 509 -1.85 -21.99 27.49
N LEU A 510 -1.12 -21.72 28.58
CA LEU A 510 -1.02 -22.63 29.72
C LEU A 510 -2.35 -22.80 30.45
N VAL A 511 -3.19 -21.76 30.52
CA VAL A 511 -4.56 -21.86 31.06
C VAL A 511 -5.34 -22.95 30.33
N LEU A 512 -5.30 -22.96 28.99
CA LEU A 512 -6.00 -23.96 28.18
C LEU A 512 -5.46 -25.38 28.39
N ILE A 513 -4.15 -25.51 28.60
CA ILE A 513 -3.51 -26.80 28.89
C ILE A 513 -3.88 -27.29 30.29
N ALA A 514 -3.85 -26.41 31.30
CA ALA A 514 -4.25 -26.71 32.68
C ALA A 514 -5.71 -27.19 32.74
N ASP A 515 -6.61 -26.50 32.03
CA ASP A 515 -8.01 -26.89 31.92
C ASP A 515 -8.17 -28.28 31.29
N LYS A 516 -7.43 -28.57 30.22
CA LYS A 516 -7.43 -29.88 29.55
C LYS A 516 -6.91 -31.02 30.45
N LEU A 517 -5.97 -30.74 31.34
CA LEU A 517 -5.40 -31.71 32.29
C LEU A 517 -6.22 -31.86 33.57
N GLY A 518 -7.23 -31.01 33.78
CA GLY A 518 -8.01 -30.97 35.02
C GLY A 518 -7.30 -30.27 36.18
N GLU A 519 -6.21 -29.55 35.92
CA GLU A 519 -5.42 -28.79 36.91
C GLU A 519 -6.10 -27.44 37.23
N LYS A 520 -7.31 -27.51 37.81
CA LYS A 520 -8.20 -26.35 37.97
C LYS A 520 -7.63 -25.25 38.87
N GLU A 521 -6.98 -25.62 39.97
CA GLU A 521 -6.38 -24.64 40.88
C GLU A 521 -5.27 -23.85 40.18
N LEU A 522 -4.41 -24.55 39.44
CA LEU A 522 -3.35 -23.91 38.66
C LEU A 522 -3.89 -23.06 37.52
N ARG A 523 -4.94 -23.53 36.82
CA ARG A 523 -5.64 -22.77 35.79
C ARG A 523 -6.15 -21.43 36.35
N ASP A 524 -6.83 -21.47 37.49
CA ASP A 524 -7.43 -20.29 38.11
C ASP A 524 -6.37 -19.33 38.66
N ASP A 525 -5.26 -19.85 39.20
CA ASP A 525 -4.09 -19.06 39.59
C ASP A 525 -3.48 -18.31 38.40
N ILE A 526 -3.28 -18.97 37.25
CA ILE A 526 -2.76 -18.32 36.04
C ILE A 526 -3.75 -17.25 35.55
N LEU A 527 -5.06 -17.51 35.57
CA LEU A 527 -6.07 -16.53 35.16
C LEU A 527 -6.03 -15.25 36.01
N ASN A 528 -5.92 -15.38 37.33
CA ASN A 528 -5.79 -14.22 38.23
C ASN A 528 -4.52 -13.42 37.90
N LYS A 529 -3.39 -14.11 37.67
CA LYS A 529 -2.13 -13.46 37.26
C LYS A 529 -2.23 -12.77 35.91
N LEU A 530 -2.92 -13.35 34.94
CA LEU A 530 -3.16 -12.72 33.63
C LEU A 530 -3.90 -11.39 33.77
N GLU A 531 -4.92 -11.33 34.61
CA GLU A 531 -5.65 -10.09 34.92
C GLU A 531 -4.74 -9.05 35.57
N GLU A 532 -3.95 -9.45 36.58
CA GLU A 532 -2.97 -8.58 37.24
C GLU A 532 -1.94 -8.02 36.25
N TRP A 533 -1.41 -8.84 35.35
CA TRP A 533 -0.41 -8.42 34.37
C TRP A 533 -0.99 -7.53 33.26
N LEU A 534 -2.24 -7.77 32.82
CA LEU A 534 -2.89 -6.97 31.78
C LEU A 534 -3.40 -5.62 32.31
N THR A 535 -3.79 -5.54 33.58
CA THR A 535 -4.42 -4.35 34.17
C THR A 535 -3.58 -3.07 33.96
N PRO A 536 -2.26 -3.05 34.22
CA PRO A 536 -1.44 -1.86 33.96
C PRO A 536 -1.46 -1.41 32.50
N TRP A 537 -1.55 -2.33 31.54
CA TRP A 537 -1.63 -1.99 30.11
C TRP A 537 -3.00 -1.39 29.74
N MET A 538 -4.08 -1.94 30.28
CA MET A 538 -5.44 -1.46 30.03
C MET A 538 -5.72 -0.10 30.69
N LEU A 539 -5.07 0.17 31.83
CA LEU A 539 -5.22 1.42 32.58
C LEU A 539 -4.14 2.46 32.25
N GLY A 540 -3.20 2.13 31.37
CA GLY A 540 -2.09 3.00 31.00
C GLY A 540 -1.13 3.35 32.15
N GLN A 541 -0.92 2.40 33.06
CA GLN A 541 -0.09 2.55 34.24
C GLN A 541 1.32 1.97 34.07
N ASN A 542 1.58 1.23 32.98
CA ASN A 542 2.92 0.77 32.63
C ASN A 542 3.77 1.89 31.98
N SER A 543 5.09 1.67 31.97
CA SER A 543 6.09 2.62 31.47
C SER A 543 5.94 2.96 29.98
N ASP A 544 5.47 1.99 29.18
CA ASP A 544 5.22 2.09 27.74
C ASP A 544 3.74 1.87 27.39
N HIS A 545 2.84 2.51 28.13
CA HIS A 545 1.41 2.38 27.90
C HIS A 545 0.96 2.86 26.51
N PHE A 546 -0.23 2.43 26.11
CA PHE A 546 -0.86 2.94 24.89
C PHE A 546 -1.35 4.37 25.05
N VAL A 547 -1.15 5.16 24.00
CA VAL A 547 -1.67 6.52 23.84
C VAL A 547 -2.54 6.61 22.59
N TYR A 548 -3.50 7.53 22.58
CA TYR A 548 -4.30 7.83 21.39
C TYR A 548 -3.63 8.92 20.57
N ASP A 549 -3.10 8.56 19.41
CA ASP A 549 -2.57 9.52 18.46
C ASP A 549 -3.71 10.24 17.73
N ARG A 550 -3.84 11.53 18.04
CA ARG A 550 -4.78 12.41 17.37
C ARG A 550 -4.29 12.91 16.03
N SER A 551 -3.11 12.59 15.50
CA SER A 551 -2.64 12.99 14.17
C SER A 551 -3.14 12.06 13.06
N TRP A 552 -3.15 10.75 13.29
CA TRP A 552 -3.65 9.74 12.36
C TRP A 552 -4.98 9.14 12.83
N GLY A 553 -5.19 9.01 14.14
CA GLY A 553 -6.45 8.55 14.73
C GLY A 553 -6.44 7.08 15.15
N GLY A 554 -5.38 6.63 15.82
CA GLY A 554 -5.24 5.25 16.31
C GLY A 554 -4.41 5.17 17.59
N LEU A 555 -4.38 4.01 18.22
CA LEU A 555 -3.54 3.76 19.40
C LEU A 555 -2.10 3.45 19.00
N CYS A 556 -1.13 3.85 19.82
CA CYS A 556 0.29 3.56 19.67
C CYS A 556 0.94 3.38 21.04
N SER A 557 2.07 2.69 21.14
CA SER A 557 2.91 2.70 22.34
C SER A 557 3.51 4.10 22.55
N LEU A 558 3.62 4.50 23.82
CA LEU A 558 4.14 5.81 24.21
C LEU A 558 5.59 6.01 23.74
N ASN A 559 6.44 4.99 23.92
CA ASN A 559 7.85 5.03 23.58
C ASN A 559 8.06 4.98 22.07
N GLY A 560 7.32 4.11 21.37
CA GLY A 560 7.28 4.07 19.92
C GLY A 560 6.95 5.43 19.30
N LEU A 561 5.94 6.13 19.85
CA LEU A 561 5.54 7.45 19.35
C LEU A 561 6.58 8.55 19.63
N LYS A 562 7.27 8.46 20.77
CA LYS A 562 8.35 9.39 21.17
C LYS A 562 9.68 9.12 20.47
N GLY A 563 9.89 7.90 19.99
CA GLY A 563 11.20 7.36 19.63
C GLY A 563 11.97 8.22 18.63
N VAL A 564 13.23 8.53 18.96
CA VAL A 564 14.21 9.15 18.04
C VAL A 564 14.52 8.22 16.84
N PHE A 565 14.33 6.91 17.04
CA PHE A 565 14.47 5.88 16.02
C PHE A 565 13.10 5.31 15.66
N TRP A 566 12.75 5.32 14.38
CA TRP A 566 11.43 4.91 13.87
C TRP A 566 11.09 3.43 14.09
N MET A 567 12.06 2.60 14.54
CA MET A 567 11.85 1.18 14.89
C MET A 567 11.77 0.92 16.40
N THR A 568 11.68 1.95 17.25
CA THR A 568 11.30 1.73 18.66
C THR A 568 9.97 0.97 18.69
N ASP A 569 9.91 -0.08 19.51
CA ASP A 569 8.82 -1.05 19.58
C ASP A 569 8.46 -1.64 18.21
N PHE A 570 9.47 -1.97 17.41
CA PHE A 570 9.32 -2.47 16.03
C PHE A 570 8.57 -1.51 15.10
N GLY A 571 8.52 -0.22 15.46
CA GLY A 571 7.79 0.81 14.73
C GLY A 571 6.31 0.88 15.08
N ASN A 572 5.91 0.39 16.26
CA ASN A 572 4.53 0.49 16.75
C ASN A 572 4.01 1.94 16.73
N GLY A 573 4.85 2.90 17.12
CA GLY A 573 4.52 4.34 17.05
C GLY A 573 4.34 4.89 15.63
N TRP A 574 4.74 4.12 14.62
CA TRP A 574 4.57 4.40 13.19
C TRP A 574 3.54 3.47 12.56
N TYR A 575 2.70 2.84 13.39
CA TYR A 575 1.66 1.89 13.01
C TYR A 575 2.16 0.60 12.37
N ASN A 576 3.44 0.24 12.53
CA ASN A 576 3.90 -1.09 12.17
C ASN A 576 3.40 -2.12 13.16
N ASP A 577 3.03 -3.30 12.66
CA ASP A 577 2.68 -4.50 13.44
C ASP A 577 1.47 -4.36 14.39
N HIS A 578 0.69 -3.28 14.24
CA HIS A 578 -0.70 -3.26 14.67
C HIS A 578 -1.46 -4.19 13.73
N VAL A 579 -2.06 -5.26 14.23
CA VAL A 579 -2.91 -6.13 13.40
C VAL A 579 -4.18 -5.35 13.05
N ARG A 580 -4.15 -4.61 11.93
CA ARG A 580 -5.21 -3.78 11.32
C ARG A 580 -6.32 -3.36 12.30
N ILE A 581 -6.00 -2.47 13.23
CA ILE A 581 -7.00 -1.79 14.07
C ILE A 581 -7.23 -0.40 13.49
N THR A 582 -7.99 -0.31 12.40
CA THR A 582 -8.60 0.97 12.04
C THR A 582 -9.84 1.09 12.93
N LEU A 583 -9.74 1.85 14.02
CA LEU A 583 -10.94 2.31 14.73
C LEU A 583 -11.68 3.23 13.75
N VAL A 584 -12.92 2.88 13.44
CA VAL A 584 -13.77 3.51 12.40
C VAL A 584 -14.06 4.96 12.72
#